data_AF-A0A9D5Q8N9-F1
#
_entry.id   AF-A0A9D5Q8N9-F1
#
_cell.length_a   1.000
_cell.length_b   1.000
_cell.length_c   1.000
_cell.angle_alpha   90.00
_cell.angle_beta   90.00
_cell.angle_gamma   90.00
#
_symmetry.space_group_name_H-M   'P 1'
#
loop_
_entity.id
_entity.type
_entity.pdbx_description
1 polymer ?
#
loop_
_entity_poly.entity_id
_entity_poly.type
_entity_poly.pdbx_seq_one_letter_code
_entity_poly.pdbx_strand_id
1 'polypeptide(L)'
;MTPHKHSRSKSYSWTWVFLSMGIFLGIELFLGGFVAQLLAGRFVGRVFLLRIELLLMLASYLLGGILVGVLSPGIRILEPGIGAFLAVFLTFLYSVFTPMRLFGFSSTRLLIAGVVAFALALFGADLGERLAARFGNRSSQKYVQRR
;
A
#
# COMPACT_ATOMS: atom_id res chain seq x y z
N MET A 1 -27.03 12.37 -37.91
CA MET A 1 -26.95 12.60 -36.45
C MET A 1 -26.02 11.56 -35.83
N THR A 2 -24.85 11.97 -35.37
CA THR A 2 -23.86 11.09 -34.72
C THR A 2 -24.25 10.80 -33.27
N PRO A 3 -24.18 9.55 -32.78
CA PRO A 3 -24.56 9.23 -31.41
C PRO A 3 -23.53 9.78 -30.41
N HIS A 4 -24.04 10.42 -29.37
CA HIS A 4 -23.26 10.95 -28.25
C HIS A 4 -22.43 9.83 -27.61
N LYS A 5 -21.11 10.02 -27.63
CA LYS A 5 -20.13 9.17 -26.97
C LYS A 5 -20.27 9.40 -25.46
N HIS A 6 -21.00 8.52 -24.76
CA HIS A 6 -20.99 8.51 -23.30
C HIS A 6 -19.56 8.26 -22.81
N SER A 7 -18.90 9.32 -22.36
CA SER A 7 -17.70 9.22 -21.54
C SER A 7 -18.09 8.51 -20.24
N ARG A 8 -17.94 7.19 -20.19
CA ARG A 8 -18.03 6.45 -18.93
C ARG A 8 -16.92 6.98 -18.03
N SER A 9 -17.24 7.93 -17.16
CA SER A 9 -16.40 8.26 -16.01
C SER A 9 -16.19 6.97 -15.25
N LYS A 10 -14.97 6.44 -15.23
CA LYS A 10 -14.67 5.24 -14.43
C LYS A 10 -14.95 5.62 -12.97
N SER A 11 -16.02 5.07 -12.41
CA SER A 11 -16.47 5.39 -11.06
C SER A 11 -15.39 4.99 -10.07
N TYR A 12 -14.97 5.96 -9.26
CA TYR A 12 -14.21 5.73 -8.05
C TYR A 12 -14.95 4.71 -7.18
N SER A 13 -14.25 3.67 -6.73
CA SER A 13 -14.84 2.57 -5.98
C SER A 13 -14.26 2.48 -4.57
N TRP A 14 -15.03 2.94 -3.60
CA TRP A 14 -14.70 2.80 -2.18
C TRP A 14 -14.45 1.35 -1.77
N THR A 15 -15.12 0.37 -2.40
CA THR A 15 -14.89 -1.06 -2.17
C THR A 15 -13.43 -1.45 -2.37
N TRP A 16 -12.78 -0.92 -3.41
CA TRP A 16 -11.38 -1.22 -3.70
C TRP A 16 -10.42 -0.52 -2.75
N VAL A 17 -10.76 0.66 -2.26
CA VAL A 17 -9.99 1.36 -1.22
C VAL A 17 -9.96 0.53 0.05
N PHE A 18 -11.12 0.06 0.53
CA PHE A 18 -11.19 -0.78 1.73
C PHE A 18 -10.52 -2.15 1.53
N LEU A 19 -10.66 -2.76 0.36
CA LEU A 19 -9.99 -4.01 0.05
C LEU A 19 -8.46 -3.84 0.03
N SER A 20 -7.97 -2.75 -0.57
CA SER A 20 -6.54 -2.41 -0.59
C SER A 20 -6.04 -2.17 0.83
N MET A 21 -6.77 -1.41 1.63
CA MET A 21 -6.46 -1.17 3.05
C MET A 21 -6.32 -2.49 3.82
N GLY A 22 -7.26 -3.43 3.64
CA GLY A 22 -7.20 -4.76 4.25
C GLY A 22 -5.97 -5.56 3.82
N ILE A 23 -5.60 -5.50 2.53
CA ILE A 23 -4.39 -6.14 2.00
C ILE A 23 -3.14 -5.52 2.61
N PHE A 24 -3.05 -4.20 2.70
CA PHE A 24 -1.92 -3.51 3.33
C PHE A 24 -1.77 -3.90 4.79
N LEU A 25 -2.85 -3.90 5.57
CA LEU A 25 -2.82 -4.32 6.97
C LEU A 25 -2.41 -5.79 7.12
N GLY A 26 -2.94 -6.69 6.28
CA GLY A 26 -2.58 -8.10 6.30
C GLY A 26 -1.09 -8.33 6.01
N ILE A 27 -0.55 -7.64 5.01
CA ILE A 27 0.87 -7.71 4.65
C ILE A 27 1.74 -7.07 5.74
N GLU A 28 1.32 -5.92 6.28
CA GLU A 28 2.02 -5.23 7.38
C GLU A 28 2.11 -6.12 8.61
N LEU A 29 1.01 -6.77 9.02
CA LEU A 29 1.00 -7.71 10.15
C LEU A 29 1.84 -8.96 9.86
N PHE A 30 1.80 -9.47 8.63
CA PHE A 30 2.60 -10.64 8.25
C PHE A 30 4.10 -10.34 8.25
N LEU A 31 4.54 -9.25 7.62
CA LEU A 31 5.95 -8.87 7.58
C LEU A 31 6.44 -8.31 8.92
N GLY A 32 5.70 -7.39 9.53
CA GLY A 32 6.07 -6.75 10.78
C GLY A 32 5.94 -7.66 12.00
N GLY A 33 4.99 -8.59 12.01
CA GLY A 33 4.83 -9.55 13.09
C GLY A 33 5.68 -10.81 12.88
N PHE A 34 5.40 -11.56 11.82
CA PHE A 34 5.97 -12.89 11.62
C PHE A 34 7.41 -12.85 11.08
N VAL A 35 7.66 -12.07 10.02
CA VAL A 35 9.00 -12.00 9.40
C VAL A 35 9.99 -11.26 10.31
N ALA A 36 9.57 -10.17 10.96
CA ALA A 36 10.42 -9.47 11.90
C ALA A 36 10.83 -10.38 13.06
N GLN A 37 9.91 -11.13 13.67
CA GLN A 37 10.24 -12.08 14.75
C GLN A 37 11.19 -13.19 14.29
N LEU A 38 11.03 -13.70 13.07
CA LEU A 38 11.90 -14.73 12.51
C LEU A 38 13.34 -14.22 12.28
N LEU A 39 13.48 -13.00 11.77
CA LEU A 39 14.79 -12.36 11.54
C LEU A 39 15.42 -11.83 12.84
N ALA A 40 14.60 -11.44 13.81
CA ALA A 40 14.98 -10.85 15.09
C ALA A 40 15.44 -11.86 16.15
N GLY A 41 15.85 -13.07 15.75
CA GLY A 41 16.30 -14.11 16.69
C GLY A 41 17.16 -13.58 17.85
N ARG A 42 17.09 -14.25 19.01
CA ARG A 42 17.49 -13.85 20.40
C ARG A 42 18.72 -12.94 20.65
N PHE A 43 19.55 -12.61 19.67
CA PHE A 43 20.85 -11.93 19.81
C PHE A 43 21.05 -10.69 18.92
N VAL A 44 19.97 -10.01 18.54
CA VAL A 44 20.07 -8.82 17.69
C VAL A 44 19.91 -7.54 18.52
N GLY A 45 20.88 -6.63 18.42
CA GLY A 45 20.85 -5.34 19.12
C GLY A 45 19.64 -4.49 18.71
N ARG A 46 19.07 -3.75 19.67
CA ARG A 46 17.82 -2.97 19.51
C ARG A 46 17.84 -2.00 18.32
N VAL A 47 19.00 -1.41 18.01
CA VAL A 47 19.16 -0.49 16.88
C VAL A 47 19.06 -1.20 15.53
N PHE A 48 19.52 -2.45 15.45
CA PHE A 48 19.43 -3.24 14.22
C PHE A 48 18.00 -3.73 13.97
N LEU A 49 17.27 -4.07 15.03
CA LEU A 49 15.84 -4.40 14.95
C LEU A 49 15.02 -3.25 14.37
N LEU A 50 15.25 -2.01 14.85
CA LEU A 50 14.56 -0.83 14.32
C LEU A 50 14.85 -0.60 12.83
N ARG A 51 16.07 -0.91 12.36
CA ARG A 51 16.41 -0.81 10.93
C ARG A 51 15.68 -1.87 10.11
N ILE A 52 15.63 -3.11 10.59
CA ILE A 52 14.91 -4.19 9.91
C ILE A 52 13.41 -3.89 9.87
N GLU A 53 12.82 -3.47 10.99
CA GLU A 53 11.40 -3.14 11.08
C GLU A 53 11.02 -2.01 10.13
N LEU A 54 11.84 -0.97 10.03
CA LEU A 54 11.66 0.11 9.06
C LEU A 54 11.73 -0.42 7.61
N LEU A 55 12.71 -1.26 7.28
CA LEU A 55 12.83 -1.86 5.95
C LEU A 55 11.64 -2.76 5.61
N LEU A 56 11.17 -3.57 6.57
CA LEU A 56 10.01 -4.43 6.41
C LEU A 56 8.72 -3.62 6.23
N MET A 57 8.60 -2.48 6.92
CA MET A 57 7.48 -1.56 6.75
C MET A 57 7.50 -0.90 5.36
N LEU A 58 8.67 -0.49 4.84
CA LEU A 58 8.75 0.02 3.47
C LEU A 58 8.42 -1.10 2.45
N ALA A 59 8.92 -2.31 2.70
CA ALA A 59 8.67 -3.46 1.84
C ALA A 59 7.19 -3.86 1.84
N SER A 60 6.49 -3.78 2.97
CA SER A 60 5.07 -4.12 3.05
C SER A 60 4.22 -3.19 2.18
N TYR A 61 4.47 -1.87 2.19
CA TYR A 61 3.75 -0.93 1.33
C TYR A 61 4.08 -1.14 -0.15
N LEU A 62 5.33 -1.44 -0.49
CA LEU A 62 5.71 -1.72 -1.87
C LEU A 62 5.05 -3.01 -2.39
N LEU A 63 5.17 -4.10 -1.63
CA LEU A 63 4.60 -5.41 -1.98
C LEU A 63 3.07 -5.39 -1.99
N GLY A 64 2.47 -4.70 -1.02
CA GLY A 64 1.02 -4.46 -1.00
C GLY A 64 0.56 -3.67 -2.21
N GLY A 65 1.30 -2.63 -2.60
CA GLY A 65 1.03 -1.88 -3.82
C GLY A 65 1.09 -2.76 -5.06
N ILE A 66 2.12 -3.60 -5.18
CA ILE A 66 2.28 -4.55 -6.30
C ILE A 66 1.12 -5.55 -6.35
N LEU A 67 0.78 -6.17 -5.22
CA LEU A 67 -0.29 -7.16 -5.14
C LEU A 67 -1.64 -6.54 -5.51
N VAL A 68 -1.97 -5.39 -4.92
CA VAL A 68 -3.19 -4.66 -5.25
C VAL A 68 -3.19 -4.24 -6.72
N GLY A 69 -2.06 -3.77 -7.26
CA GLY A 69 -1.93 -3.38 -8.67
C GLY A 69 -2.08 -4.54 -9.66
N VAL A 70 -1.66 -5.75 -9.31
CA VAL A 70 -1.90 -6.96 -10.11
C VAL A 70 -3.38 -7.37 -10.06
N LEU A 71 -3.99 -7.29 -8.88
CA LEU A 71 -5.39 -7.67 -8.65
C LEU A 71 -6.38 -6.63 -9.21
N SER A 72 -5.99 -5.36 -9.28
CA SER A 72 -6.79 -4.25 -9.78
C SER A 72 -6.58 -4.05 -11.30
N PRO A 73 -7.58 -4.31 -12.16
CA PRO A 73 -7.43 -4.11 -13.59
C PRO A 73 -7.51 -2.63 -14.00
N GLY A 74 -6.36 -2.08 -14.42
CA GLY A 74 -6.18 -0.98 -15.37
C GLY A 74 -6.98 0.29 -15.12
N ILE A 75 -6.38 1.24 -14.36
CA ILE A 75 -6.73 2.68 -14.19
C ILE A 75 -7.05 3.09 -12.73
N ARG A 76 -6.96 2.18 -11.75
CA ARG A 76 -7.34 2.50 -10.36
C ARG A 76 -6.16 2.86 -9.46
N ILE A 77 -5.05 3.39 -9.99
CA ILE A 77 -3.80 3.59 -9.24
C ILE A 77 -3.99 4.49 -7.99
N LEU A 78 -4.94 5.42 -8.01
CA LEU A 78 -5.23 6.28 -6.85
C LEU A 78 -5.95 5.54 -5.70
N GLU A 79 -6.73 4.49 -5.97
CA GLU A 79 -7.49 3.73 -4.96
C GLU A 79 -6.54 3.00 -3.97
N PRO A 80 -5.49 2.26 -4.41
CA PRO A 80 -4.45 1.71 -3.54
C PRO A 80 -3.71 2.76 -2.73
N GLY A 81 -3.42 3.93 -3.32
CA GLY A 81 -2.73 5.01 -2.61
C GLY A 81 -3.55 5.47 -1.40
N ILE A 82 -4.84 5.76 -1.60
CA ILE A 82 -5.75 6.16 -0.52
C ILE A 82 -5.92 5.02 0.49
N GLY A 83 -5.99 3.77 0.04
CA GLY A 83 -6.04 2.59 0.91
C GLY A 83 -4.80 2.47 1.81
N ALA A 84 -3.60 2.72 1.28
CA ALA A 84 -2.36 2.73 2.04
C ALA A 84 -2.30 3.88 3.06
N PHE A 85 -2.74 5.08 2.67
CA PHE A 85 -2.84 6.20 3.59
C PHE A 85 -3.80 5.93 4.75
N LEU A 86 -4.97 5.34 4.46
CA LEU A 86 -5.94 4.94 5.48
C LEU A 86 -5.41 3.82 6.38
N ALA A 87 -4.62 2.87 5.85
CA ALA A 87 -3.96 1.85 6.64
C ALA A 87 -2.99 2.48 7.66
N VAL A 88 -2.12 3.40 7.21
CA VAL A 88 -1.21 4.14 8.12
C VAL A 88 -2.00 4.94 9.16
N PHE A 89 -3.08 5.61 8.74
CA PHE A 89 -3.95 6.35 9.65
C PHE A 89 -4.59 5.45 10.71
N LEU A 90 -5.00 4.24 10.33
CA LEU A 90 -5.59 3.26 11.25
C LEU A 90 -4.55 2.71 12.23
N THR A 91 -3.36 2.34 11.75
CA THR A 91 -2.24 1.89 12.59
C THR A 91 -1.86 3.00 13.59
N PHE A 92 -1.87 4.26 13.16
CA PHE A 92 -1.67 5.40 14.04
C PHE A 92 -2.78 5.53 15.09
N LEU A 93 -4.05 5.45 14.68
CA LEU A 93 -5.18 5.53 15.60
C LEU A 93 -5.08 4.44 16.69
N TYR A 94 -4.72 3.21 16.30
CA TYR A 94 -4.46 2.12 17.23
C TYR A 94 -3.31 2.44 18.21
N SER A 95 -2.23 3.06 17.74
CA SER A 95 -1.10 3.49 18.58
C SER A 95 -1.47 4.62 19.56
N VAL A 96 -2.51 5.42 19.28
CA VAL A 96 -3.01 6.43 20.22
C VAL A 96 -3.74 5.78 21.39
N PHE A 97 -4.54 4.76 21.11
CA PHE A 97 -5.30 4.04 22.14
C PHE A 97 -4.45 3.04 22.92
N THR A 98 -3.35 2.55 22.34
CA THR A 98 -2.41 1.64 22.98
C THR A 98 -1.14 2.40 23.36
N PRO A 99 -0.99 2.91 24.60
CA PRO A 99 0.14 3.74 24.97
C PRO A 99 1.43 2.90 25.08
N MET A 100 2.07 2.62 23.95
CA MET A 100 3.46 2.18 23.91
C MET A 100 4.34 3.39 24.20
N ARG A 101 4.88 3.47 25.43
CA ARG A 101 5.74 4.55 25.97
C ARG A 101 6.96 4.94 25.10
N LEU A 102 7.23 4.25 23.99
CA LEU A 102 8.40 4.42 23.11
C LEU A 102 8.14 5.30 21.88
N PHE A 103 6.89 5.47 21.44
CA PHE A 103 6.55 6.32 20.30
C PHE A 103 5.83 7.58 20.80
N GLY A 104 6.60 8.67 20.95
CA GLY A 104 6.02 9.99 21.19
C GLY A 104 5.02 10.32 20.07
N PHE A 105 3.78 10.59 20.46
CA PHE A 105 2.71 11.02 19.57
C PHE A 105 3.15 12.27 18.79
N SER A 106 3.24 12.18 17.45
CA SER A 106 3.62 13.29 16.59
C SER A 106 2.86 13.22 15.27
N SER A 107 1.96 14.17 15.07
CA SER A 107 1.19 14.32 13.83
C SER A 107 2.08 14.53 12.60
N THR A 108 3.27 15.12 12.78
CA THR A 108 4.26 15.29 11.70
C THR A 108 4.78 13.95 11.20
N ARG A 109 5.04 12.99 12.10
CA ARG A 109 5.50 11.64 11.72
C ARG A 109 4.41 10.88 10.97
N LEU A 110 3.15 11.04 11.38
CA LEU A 110 2.00 10.48 10.68
C LEU A 110 1.92 10.99 9.23
N LEU A 111 2.03 12.30 9.04
CA LEU A 111 1.98 12.89 7.70
C LEU A 111 3.12 12.39 6.81
N ILE A 112 4.35 12.35 7.34
CA ILE A 112 5.51 11.84 6.61
C ILE A 112 5.30 10.36 6.25
N ALA A 113 4.91 9.52 7.23
CA ALA A 113 4.65 8.11 7.00
C ALA A 113 3.52 7.88 5.99
N GLY A 114 2.44 8.66 6.08
CA GLY A 114 1.31 8.58 5.16
C GLY A 114 1.68 8.96 3.73
N VAL A 115 2.47 10.03 3.54
CA VAL A 115 2.96 10.45 2.21
C VAL A 115 3.91 9.40 1.63
N VAL A 116 4.82 8.87 2.44
CA VAL A 116 5.76 7.82 2.01
C VAL A 116 5.01 6.54 1.63
N ALA A 117 4.05 6.09 2.45
CA ALA A 117 3.23 4.92 2.17
C ALA A 117 2.37 5.12 0.93
N PHE A 118 1.77 6.31 0.75
CA PHE A 118 1.01 6.66 -0.44
C PHE A 118 1.89 6.59 -1.70
N ALA A 119 3.07 7.21 -1.69
CA ALA A 119 3.98 7.20 -2.83
C ALA A 119 4.47 5.78 -3.16
N LEU A 120 4.82 4.98 -2.15
CA LEU A 120 5.23 3.59 -2.32
C LEU A 120 4.09 2.72 -2.86
N ALA A 121 2.87 2.89 -2.37
CA ALA A 121 1.71 2.16 -2.84
C ALA A 121 1.38 2.51 -4.29
N LEU A 122 1.46 3.78 -4.68
CA LEU A 122 1.29 4.20 -6.09
C LEU A 122 2.36 3.57 -6.99
N PHE A 123 3.62 3.62 -6.55
CA PHE A 123 4.73 3.05 -7.31
C PHE A 123 4.62 1.53 -7.44
N GLY A 124 4.30 0.84 -6.34
CA GLY A 124 4.04 -0.59 -6.34
C GLY A 124 2.87 -0.97 -7.24
N ALA A 125 1.77 -0.21 -7.20
CA ALA A 125 0.61 -0.45 -8.05
C ALA A 125 0.94 -0.30 -9.55
N ASP A 126 1.77 0.69 -9.93
CA ASP A 126 2.24 0.84 -11.32
C ASP A 126 3.04 -0.38 -11.78
N LEU A 127 3.95 -0.87 -10.92
CA LEU A 127 4.73 -2.08 -11.19
C LEU A 127 3.81 -3.31 -11.32
N GLY A 128 2.82 -3.43 -10.43
CA GLY A 128 1.83 -4.50 -10.46
C GLY A 128 1.00 -4.51 -11.75
N GLU A 129 0.54 -3.34 -12.19
CA GLU A 129 -0.21 -3.22 -13.45
C GLU A 129 0.66 -3.58 -14.67
N ARG A 130 1.95 -3.21 -14.68
CA ARG A 130 2.89 -3.61 -15.75
C ARG A 130 3.10 -5.13 -15.78
N LEU A 131 3.20 -5.76 -14.62
CA LEU A 131 3.28 -7.22 -14.53
C LEU A 131 1.99 -7.86 -15.05
N ALA A 132 0.82 -7.38 -14.61
CA ALA A 132 -0.47 -7.86 -15.11
C ALA A 132 -0.62 -7.69 -16.63
N ALA A 133 -0.09 -6.61 -17.21
CA ALA A 133 -0.07 -6.38 -18.65
C ALA A 133 0.78 -7.42 -19.40
N ARG A 134 1.94 -7.82 -18.83
CA ARG A 134 2.78 -8.89 -19.38
C ARG A 134 2.09 -10.26 -19.33
N PHE A 135 1.29 -10.52 -18.31
CA PHE A 135 0.47 -11.76 -18.19
C PHE A 135 -0.79 -11.76 -19.07
N GLY A 136 -0.95 -10.78 -19.98
CA GLY A 136 -2.03 -10.78 -20.98
C GLY A 136 -3.31 -10.07 -20.56
N ASN A 137 -3.31 -9.29 -19.46
CA ASN A 137 -4.47 -8.49 -19.07
C ASN A 137 -4.69 -7.33 -20.05
N ARG A 138 -5.71 -7.47 -20.93
CA ARG A 138 -6.06 -6.47 -21.96
C ARG A 138 -6.37 -5.08 -21.38
N SER A 139 -6.89 -5.02 -20.16
CA SER A 139 -7.22 -3.75 -19.48
C SER A 139 -5.96 -3.00 -19.06
N SER A 140 -4.96 -3.73 -18.53
CA SER A 140 -3.67 -3.17 -18.13
C SER A 140 -2.80 -2.82 -19.35
N GLN A 141 -2.86 -3.60 -20.43
CA GLN A 141 -2.14 -3.27 -21.69
C GLN A 141 -2.62 -1.94 -22.29
N LYS A 142 -3.93 -1.67 -22.31
CA LYS A 142 -4.49 -0.39 -22.79
C LYS A 142 -4.07 0.81 -21.92
N TYR A 143 -3.81 0.58 -20.64
CA TYR A 143 -3.31 1.61 -19.74
C TYR A 143 -1.82 1.90 -20.01
N VAL A 144 -0.98 0.84 -20.06
CA VAL A 144 0.46 0.97 -20.35
C VAL A 144 0.71 1.61 -21.72
N GLN A 145 -0.11 1.34 -22.73
CA GLN A 145 0.00 1.97 -24.06
C GLN A 145 -0.47 3.43 -24.13
N ARG A 146 -1.24 3.92 -23.15
CA ARG A 146 -1.76 5.31 -23.12
C ARG A 146 -0.89 6.27 -22.32
N ARG A 147 0.10 5.75 -21.62
CA ARG A 147 1.08 6.50 -20.83
C ARG A 147 2.35 6.70 -21.63
#